data_AF-A0A1F6NW37-F1
#
_entry.id   AF-A0A1F6NW37-F1
#
_cell.length_a   1.000
_cell.length_b   1.000
_cell.length_c   1.000
_cell.angle_alpha   90.00
_cell.angle_beta   90.00
_cell.angle_gamma   90.00
#
_symmetry.space_group_name_H-M   'P 1'
#
loop_
_entity.id
_entity.type
_entity.pdbx_description
1 polymer ?
#
loop_
_entity_poly.entity_id
_entity_poly.type
_entity_poly.pdbx_seq_one_letter_code
_entity_poly.pdbx_strand_id
1 'polypeptide(L)'
;MRIELKKFGNNLSSRPAGKEAYLSARAYILPKDKNEKVEIDFTGVDVLTPSWADEFLTPIKKEFGDNLVLLPSNNVTIKSTLEFLEEIK
;
A
#
# COMPACT_ATOMS: atom_id res chain seq x y z
N MET A 1 -12.79 -4.34 3.09
CA MET A 1 -12.10 -3.42 4.02
C MET A 1 -11.40 -2.26 3.30
N ARG A 2 -11.29 -1.08 3.93
CA ARG A 2 -10.47 0.07 3.47
C ARG A 2 -9.34 0.39 4.46
N ILE A 3 -8.12 0.54 3.96
CA ILE A 3 -6.91 0.87 4.73
C ILE A 3 -6.46 2.28 4.36
N GLU A 4 -6.50 3.18 5.34
CA GLU A 4 -5.97 4.54 5.20
C GLU A 4 -4.46 4.52 5.39
N LEU A 5 -3.71 4.72 4.31
CA LEU A 5 -2.25 4.60 4.33
C LEU A 5 -1.59 5.68 5.20
N LYS A 6 -2.24 6.84 5.36
CA LYS A 6 -1.80 7.91 6.29
C LYS A 6 -1.64 7.42 7.75
N LYS A 7 -2.26 6.31 8.15
CA LYS A 7 -2.09 5.72 9.49
C LYS A 7 -0.67 5.23 9.75
N PHE A 8 0.13 5.03 8.69
CA PHE A 8 1.56 4.69 8.78
C PHE A 8 2.46 5.94 8.66
N GLY A 9 1.87 7.13 8.52
CA GLY A 9 2.54 8.40 8.30
C GLY A 9 2.17 9.05 6.97
N ASN A 10 2.51 10.34 6.84
CA ASN A 10 2.23 11.11 5.63
C ASN A 10 3.44 11.15 4.68
N ASN A 11 4.64 10.83 5.16
CA ASN A 11 5.85 10.66 4.35
C ASN A 11 6.36 9.22 4.50
N LEU A 12 6.17 8.43 3.45
CA LEU A 12 6.40 6.99 3.42
C LEU A 12 7.57 6.69 2.49
N SER A 13 8.78 6.81 3.00
CA SER A 13 10.02 6.76 2.20
C SER A 13 11.03 5.66 2.59
N SER A 14 10.95 5.17 3.83
CA SER A 14 11.89 4.18 4.38
C SER A 14 11.49 2.74 4.04
N ARG A 15 12.35 2.00 3.31
CA ARG A 15 12.11 0.58 2.98
C ARG A 15 11.87 -0.30 4.22
N PRO A 16 12.69 -0.24 5.29
CA PRO A 16 12.41 -0.96 6.53
C PRO A 16 11.04 -0.64 7.13
N ALA A 17 10.63 0.64 7.12
CA ALA A 17 9.33 1.05 7.64
C ALA A 17 8.16 0.51 6.80
N GLY A 18 8.32 0.37 5.49
CA GLY A 18 7.32 -0.26 4.62
C GLY A 18 7.09 -1.73 4.98
N LYS A 19 8.18 -2.45 5.26
CA LYS A 19 8.11 -3.84 5.73
C LYS A 19 7.44 -3.97 7.09
N GLU A 20 7.79 -3.10 8.04
CA GLU A 20 7.16 -3.07 9.37
C GLU A 20 5.66 -2.73 9.29
N ALA A 21 5.30 -1.75 8.46
CA ALA A 21 3.91 -1.41 8.19
C ALA A 21 3.12 -2.60 7.65
N TYR A 22 3.68 -3.36 6.70
CA TYR A 22 3.06 -4.58 6.20
C TYR A 22 2.87 -5.62 7.30
N LEU A 23 3.90 -5.91 8.09
CA LEU A 23 3.81 -6.91 9.16
C LEU A 23 2.76 -6.54 10.20
N SER A 24 2.68 -5.25 10.57
CA SER A 24 1.65 -4.73 11.47
C SER A 24 0.26 -4.83 10.85
N ALA A 25 0.11 -4.41 9.58
CA ALA A 25 -1.15 -4.51 8.86
C ALA A 25 -1.62 -5.97 8.77
N ARG A 26 -0.72 -6.90 8.43
CA ARG A 26 -1.02 -8.33 8.36
C ARG A 26 -1.48 -8.92 9.68
N ALA A 27 -0.91 -8.48 10.80
CA ALA A 27 -1.27 -8.99 12.12
C ALA A 27 -2.62 -8.46 12.63
N TYR A 28 -2.93 -7.19 12.35
CA TYR A 28 -4.02 -6.49 13.07
C TYR A 28 -5.07 -5.83 12.18
N ILE A 29 -4.78 -5.61 10.91
CA ILE A 29 -5.63 -4.82 10.01
C ILE A 29 -6.19 -5.71 8.89
N LEU A 30 -5.33 -6.41 8.14
CA LEU A 30 -5.73 -7.19 6.97
C LEU A 30 -6.72 -8.29 7.35
N PRO A 31 -7.75 -8.52 6.52
CA PRO A 31 -8.74 -9.53 6.80
C PRO A 31 -8.14 -10.94 6.69
N LYS A 32 -8.70 -11.86 7.49
CA LYS A 32 -8.31 -13.28 7.45
C LYS A 32 -8.83 -13.97 6.19
N ASP A 33 -10.00 -13.55 5.71
CA ASP A 33 -10.55 -14.03 4.45
C ASP A 33 -9.81 -13.38 3.27
N LYS A 34 -9.14 -14.20 2.46
CA LYS A 34 -8.36 -13.74 1.30
C LYS A 34 -9.22 -13.37 0.10
N ASN A 35 -10.51 -13.70 0.14
CA ASN A 35 -11.48 -13.25 -0.86
C ASN A 35 -12.08 -11.89 -0.53
N GLU A 36 -11.81 -11.34 0.67
CA GLU A 36 -12.29 -10.01 1.00
C GLU A 36 -11.53 -8.94 0.22
N LYS A 37 -12.30 -8.00 -0.36
CA LYS A 37 -11.76 -6.82 -1.04
C LYS A 37 -10.97 -5.93 -0.05
N VAL A 38 -9.74 -5.59 -0.40
CA VAL A 38 -8.86 -4.68 0.36
C VAL A 38 -8.61 -3.43 -0.48
N GLU A 39 -9.10 -2.30 -0.01
CA GLU A 39 -8.93 -1.00 -0.68
C GLU A 39 -7.84 -0.19 0.02
N ILE A 40 -6.83 0.28 -0.73
CA ILE A 40 -5.78 1.16 -0.21
C ILE A 40 -6.14 2.60 -0.53
N ASP A 41 -6.28 3.40 0.52
CA ASP A 41 -6.59 4.83 0.44
C ASP A 41 -5.34 5.66 0.71
N PHE A 42 -4.95 6.46 -0.27
CA PHE A 42 -3.78 7.33 -0.20
C PHE A 42 -4.09 8.75 0.29
N THR A 43 -5.34 9.04 0.66
CA THR A 43 -5.74 10.34 1.18
C THR A 43 -4.92 10.71 2.42
N GLY A 44 -4.28 11.88 2.39
CA GLY A 44 -3.44 12.38 3.48
C GLY A 44 -1.98 11.88 3.45
N VAL A 45 -1.57 11.16 2.40
CA VAL A 45 -0.16 10.85 2.15
C VAL A 45 0.43 11.89 1.20
N ASP A 46 1.50 12.53 1.64
CA ASP A 46 2.21 13.58 0.92
C ASP A 46 3.33 12.99 0.04
N VAL A 47 4.07 12.02 0.59
CA VAL A 47 5.18 11.35 -0.08
C VAL A 47 5.03 9.84 0.05
N LEU A 48 5.18 9.14 -1.08
CA LEU A 48 5.26 7.69 -1.17
C LEU A 48 6.45 7.37 -2.08
N THR A 49 7.41 6.58 -1.63
CA THR A 49 8.52 6.13 -2.49
C THR A 49 8.26 4.72 -3.01
N PRO A 50 8.79 4.36 -4.20
CA PRO A 50 8.68 3.00 -4.73
C PRO A 50 9.22 1.92 -3.78
N SER A 51 10.32 2.21 -3.08
CA SER A 51 10.92 1.25 -2.16
C SER A 51 10.06 0.96 -0.93
N TRP A 52 9.33 1.95 -0.41
CA TRP A 52 8.36 1.74 0.66
C TRP A 52 7.11 1.02 0.15
N ALA A 53 6.58 1.49 -0.99
CA ALA A 53 5.36 0.97 -1.59
C ALA A 53 5.50 -0.50 -2.04
N ASP A 54 6.67 -0.91 -2.54
CA ASP A 54 6.95 -2.31 -2.89
C ASP A 54 6.87 -3.22 -1.66
N GLU A 55 7.52 -2.86 -0.56
CA GLU A 55 7.50 -3.65 0.68
C GLU A 55 6.10 -3.77 1.29
N PHE A 56 5.24 -2.77 1.09
CA PHE A 56 3.88 -2.78 1.64
C PHE A 56 2.87 -3.43 0.69
N LEU A 57 2.81 -3.00 -0.56
CA LEU A 57 1.75 -3.38 -1.52
C LEU A 57 2.03 -4.73 -2.19
N THR A 58 3.28 -5.06 -2.49
CA THR A 58 3.62 -6.32 -3.18
C THR A 58 3.23 -7.56 -2.40
N PRO A 59 3.54 -7.69 -1.10
CA PRO A 59 3.09 -8.87 -0.36
C PRO A 59 1.57 -8.90 -0.19
N ILE A 60 0.89 -7.75 -0.06
CA ILE A 60 -0.58 -7.71 -0.03
C ILE A 60 -1.17 -8.17 -1.37
N LYS A 61 -0.62 -7.73 -2.51
CA LYS A 61 -1.05 -8.20 -3.83
C LYS A 61 -0.85 -9.71 -3.99
N LYS A 62 0.25 -10.26 -3.44
CA LYS A 62 0.50 -11.72 -3.43
C LYS A 62 -0.53 -12.48 -2.58
N GLU A 63 -0.99 -11.90 -1.47
CA GLU A 63 -1.97 -12.54 -0.59
C GLU A 63 -3.43 -12.43 -1.08
N PHE A 64 -3.79 -11.30 -1.68
CA PHE A 64 -5.18 -10.97 -2.02
C PHE A 64 -5.47 -10.97 -3.53
N GLY A 65 -4.44 -11.03 -4.39
CA GLY A 65 -4.61 -11.03 -5.84
C GLY A 65 -5.42 -9.83 -6.31
N ASP A 66 -6.48 -10.07 -7.07
CA ASP A 66 -7.34 -9.02 -7.65
C ASP A 66 -8.29 -8.38 -6.64
N ASN A 67 -8.36 -8.91 -5.42
CA ASN A 67 -9.10 -8.28 -4.34
C ASN A 67 -8.38 -7.06 -3.75
N LEU A 68 -7.09 -6.86 -4.04
CA LEU A 68 -6.39 -5.62 -3.73
C LEU A 68 -6.73 -4.53 -4.75
N VAL A 69 -7.36 -3.46 -4.30
CA VAL A 69 -7.72 -2.29 -5.10
C VAL A 69 -6.99 -1.06 -4.59
N LEU A 70 -6.25 -0.40 -5.47
CA LEU A 70 -5.59 0.87 -5.17
C LEU A 70 -6.56 1.99 -5.55
N LEU A 71 -7.00 2.78 -4.57
CA LEU A 71 -7.90 3.89 -4.86
C LEU A 71 -7.14 5.01 -5.59
N PRO A 72 -7.81 5.76 -6.49
CA PRO A 72 -7.16 6.84 -7.21
C PRO A 72 -6.68 7.93 -6.27
N SER A 73 -5.55 8.55 -6.61
CA SER A 73 -5.00 9.70 -5.90
C SER A 73 -4.76 10.86 -6.86
N ASN A 74 -4.93 12.09 -6.39
CA ASN A 74 -4.55 13.29 -7.14
C ASN A 74 -3.11 13.74 -6.88
N ASN A 75 -2.41 13.09 -5.94
CA ASN A 75 -1.02 13.39 -5.63
C ASN A 75 -0.09 12.79 -6.69
N VAL A 76 0.71 13.64 -7.34
CA VAL A 76 1.64 13.25 -8.41
C VAL A 76 2.68 12.25 -7.91
N THR A 77 3.22 12.41 -6.71
CA THR A 77 4.21 11.47 -6.14
C THR A 77 3.64 10.07 -5.98
N ILE A 78 2.37 9.98 -5.59
CA ILE A 78 1.67 8.69 -5.47
C ILE A 78 1.49 8.08 -6.87
N LYS A 79 0.98 8.84 -7.84
CA LYS A 79 0.81 8.37 -9.22
C LYS A 79 2.10 7.82 -9.81
N SER A 80 3.18 8.59 -9.79
CA SER A 80 4.48 8.17 -10.34
C SER A 80 5.04 6.92 -9.65
N THR A 81 4.77 6.76 -8.35
CA THR A 81 5.20 5.55 -7.63
C THR A 81 4.39 4.33 -8.04
N LEU A 82 3.08 4.47 -8.23
CA LEU A 82 2.22 3.38 -8.69
C LEU A 82 2.54 2.97 -10.13
N GLU A 83 2.75 3.94 -11.02
CA GLU A 83 3.19 3.72 -12.40
C GLU A 83 4.52 2.94 -12.43
N PHE A 84 5.51 3.37 -11.65
CA PHE A 84 6.80 2.66 -11.55
C PHE A 84 6.66 1.21 -11.06
N LEU A 85 5.70 0.93 -10.16
CA LEU A 85 5.46 -0.42 -9.66
C LEU A 85 4.75 -1.32 -10.67
N GLU A 86 3.96 -0.75 -11.58
CA GLU A 86 3.33 -1.48 -12.69
C GLU A 86 4.36 -1.80 -13.79
N GLU A 87 5.33 -0.93 -14.06
CA GLU A 87 6.39 -1.18 -15.05
C GLU A 87 7.30 -2.38 -14.73
N ILE A 88 7.37 -2.79 -13.46
CA ILE A 88 8.29 -3.83 -12.96
C ILE A 88 7.61 -5.20 -12.78
N LYS A 89 6.28 -5.29 -12.88
CA LYS A 89 5.50 -6.51 -12.56
C LYS A 89 4.73 -7.06 -13.75
#